data_AF-A0A6T0AQV1-F1
#
_entry.id   AF-A0A6T0AQV1-F1
#
_cell.length_a   1.000
_cell.length_b   1.000
_cell.length_c   1.000
_cell.angle_alpha   90.00
_cell.angle_beta   90.00
_cell.angle_gamma   90.00
#
_symmetry.space_group_name_H-M   'P 1'
#
loop_
_entity.id
_entity.type
_entity.pdbx_description
1 polymer ?
#
loop_
_entity_poly.entity_id
_entity_poly.type
_entity_poly.pdbx_seq_one_letter_code
_entity_poly.pdbx_strand_id
1 'polypeptide(L)'
;MHLHLVYRGKRLANKQEIQLKEAGVEQVYFQLHLLPSRILCLYEQLTSCITGGRKYSQVQAFMLKPFMAWILPSNIPRVIMLDMDVAFLRPPHQLWAKFEFFDDALVGLAREQSDLYTWATNLAHAYNGGVQLLDLARMRGPEEARYISALTAACRTHEEIARQYGKRRNCTKFAPTSVRFGMLGDQSLYTYMAHKEQSLFFNIGCEWNRQLGSWLSSSPSSKRGWLERPDLHACPTERCAALHANGAGLKCAAALLRTNSSCANWKDFVRRTGEKALVKTVGPYDSGRLCGSSDLPSTRYATASALRTYYIDCCVPAQTIA
;
A
#
# COMPACT_ATOMS: atom_id res chain seq x y z
N MET A 1 -17.68 -9.75 -12.66
CA MET A 1 -16.52 -9.18 -11.95
C MET A 1 -15.29 -9.56 -12.73
N HIS A 2 -14.45 -8.61 -13.12
CA HIS A 2 -13.19 -8.88 -13.83
C HIS A 2 -12.02 -8.73 -12.85
N LEU A 3 -11.13 -9.71 -12.82
CA LEU A 3 -9.88 -9.64 -12.07
C LEU A 3 -8.74 -9.49 -13.07
N HIS A 4 -8.04 -8.36 -12.99
CA HIS A 4 -6.91 -8.07 -13.87
C HIS A 4 -5.61 -8.36 -13.14
N LEU A 5 -4.82 -9.31 -13.67
CA LEU A 5 -3.53 -9.69 -13.12
C LEU A 5 -2.41 -9.15 -14.01
N VAL A 6 -1.48 -8.43 -13.38
CA VAL A 6 -0.33 -7.83 -14.06
C VAL A 6 0.91 -8.66 -13.73
N TYR A 7 1.65 -9.10 -14.76
CA TYR A 7 2.79 -10.00 -14.59
C TYR A 7 3.92 -9.67 -15.58
N ARG A 8 5.11 -10.20 -15.29
CA ARG A 8 6.30 -10.11 -16.14
C ARG A 8 6.79 -11.53 -16.43
N GLY A 9 6.87 -11.91 -17.71
CA GLY A 9 7.40 -13.23 -18.14
C GLY A 9 6.35 -14.32 -18.36
N LYS A 10 6.77 -15.60 -18.29
CA LYS A 10 5.90 -16.76 -18.52
C LYS A 10 4.98 -17.01 -17.32
N ARG A 11 3.69 -17.21 -17.62
CA ARG A 11 2.61 -17.52 -16.67
C ARG A 11 2.90 -18.84 -15.95
N LEU A 12 2.76 -18.85 -14.62
CA LEU A 12 2.64 -20.09 -13.85
C LEU A 12 1.16 -20.27 -13.55
N ALA A 13 0.48 -21.11 -14.35
CA ALA A 13 -0.90 -21.47 -14.06
C ALA A 13 -0.93 -22.16 -12.67
N ASN A 14 -1.69 -21.61 -11.74
CA ASN A 14 -1.77 -22.13 -10.38
C ASN A 14 -3.22 -22.43 -9.99
N LYS A 15 -3.39 -23.21 -8.92
CA LYS A 15 -4.69 -23.72 -8.42
C LYS A 15 -5.74 -22.62 -8.18
N GLN A 16 -5.32 -21.39 -7.93
CA GLN A 16 -6.20 -20.23 -7.73
C GLN A 16 -6.87 -19.76 -9.03
N GLU A 17 -6.19 -19.86 -10.18
CA GLU A 17 -6.78 -19.48 -11.47
C GLU A 17 -7.99 -20.37 -11.83
N ILE A 18 -7.95 -21.66 -11.46
CA ILE A 18 -9.05 -22.61 -11.67
C ILE A 18 -10.25 -22.23 -10.81
N GLN A 19 -10.03 -21.99 -9.52
CA GLN A 19 -11.08 -21.60 -8.58
C GLN A 19 -11.78 -20.29 -8.96
N LEU A 20 -11.02 -19.31 -9.46
CA LEU A 20 -11.58 -18.04 -9.93
C LEU A 20 -12.43 -18.21 -11.19
N LYS A 21 -12.01 -19.08 -12.11
CA LYS A 21 -12.77 -19.40 -13.31
C LYS A 21 -14.08 -20.11 -12.97
N GLU A 22 -14.06 -21.04 -12.03
CA GLU A 22 -15.26 -21.73 -11.50
C GLU A 22 -16.22 -20.75 -10.81
N ALA A 23 -15.71 -19.70 -10.16
CA ALA A 23 -16.50 -18.63 -9.57
C ALA A 23 -17.04 -17.60 -10.58
N GLY A 24 -16.87 -17.81 -11.89
CA GLY A 24 -17.33 -16.89 -12.93
C GLY A 24 -16.55 -15.56 -12.99
N VAL A 25 -15.34 -15.52 -12.42
CA VAL A 25 -14.46 -14.35 -12.48
C VAL A 25 -13.62 -14.41 -13.75
N GLU A 26 -13.85 -13.45 -14.65
CA GLU A 26 -13.03 -13.31 -15.84
C GLU A 26 -11.65 -12.77 -15.46
N GLN A 27 -10.60 -13.49 -15.86
CA GLN A 27 -9.22 -13.13 -15.58
C GLN A 27 -8.57 -12.56 -16.83
N VAL A 28 -8.11 -11.32 -16.75
CA VAL A 28 -7.44 -10.63 -17.85
C VAL A 28 -6.00 -10.35 -17.46
N TYR A 29 -5.10 -10.68 -18.38
CA TYR A 29 -3.66 -10.73 -18.16
C TYR A 29 -3.00 -9.60 -18.96
N PHE A 30 -2.30 -8.69 -18.28
CA PHE A 30 -1.59 -7.59 -18.93
C PHE A 30 -0.08 -7.80 -18.88
N GLN A 31 0.55 -7.78 -20.06
CA GLN A 31 2.01 -7.70 -20.20
C GLN A 31 2.49 -6.25 -20.16
N LEU A 32 3.56 -6.03 -19.42
CA LEU A 32 3.93 -4.70 -18.94
C LEU A 32 4.81 -3.86 -19.89
N HIS A 33 4.71 -4.07 -21.19
CA HIS A 33 5.80 -3.72 -22.10
C HIS A 33 5.55 -2.47 -22.96
N LEU A 34 4.36 -1.86 -22.91
CA LEU A 34 4.00 -0.78 -23.82
C LEU A 34 3.26 0.34 -23.10
N LEU A 35 4.00 1.36 -22.67
CA LEU A 35 3.42 2.69 -22.42
C LEU A 35 3.38 3.46 -23.75
N PRO A 36 2.30 4.21 -24.06
CA PRO A 36 2.32 5.13 -25.19
C PRO A 36 3.52 6.08 -25.09
N SER A 37 4.19 6.40 -26.20
CA SER A 37 5.44 7.19 -26.20
C SER A 37 5.32 8.52 -25.43
N ARG A 38 4.17 9.18 -25.51
CA ARG A 38 3.86 10.42 -24.77
C ARG A 38 3.90 10.23 -23.24
N ILE A 39 3.50 9.06 -22.76
CA ILE A 39 3.46 8.72 -21.33
C ILE A 39 4.78 8.11 -20.87
N LEU A 40 5.50 7.41 -21.75
CA LEU A 40 6.81 6.84 -21.43
C LEU A 40 7.81 7.92 -20.98
N CYS A 41 7.84 9.06 -21.68
CA CYS A 41 8.71 10.17 -21.29
C CYS A 41 8.37 10.71 -19.88
N LEU A 42 7.08 10.92 -19.60
CA LEU A 42 6.61 11.35 -18.28
C LEU A 42 6.94 10.30 -17.20
N TYR A 43 6.71 9.02 -17.50
CA TYR A 43 7.02 7.90 -16.62
C TYR A 43 8.52 7.86 -16.26
N GLU A 44 9.41 8.00 -17.24
CA GLU A 44 10.86 7.98 -17.03
C GLU A 44 11.32 9.17 -16.17
N GLN A 45 10.79 10.37 -16.44
CA GLN A 45 11.09 11.57 -15.66
C GLN A 45 10.67 11.41 -14.20
N LEU A 46 9.43 10.98 -13.96
CA LEU A 46 8.89 10.81 -12.60
C LEU A 46 9.59 9.68 -11.85
N THR A 47 9.87 8.56 -12.54
CA THR A 47 10.64 7.45 -11.95
C THR A 47 12.04 7.90 -11.56
N SER A 48 12.74 8.62 -12.44
CA SER A 48 14.08 9.16 -12.15
C SER A 48 14.06 10.07 -10.93
N CYS A 49 13.14 11.04 -10.91
CA CYS A 49 12.97 11.98 -9.80
C CYS A 49 12.73 11.28 -8.45
N ILE A 50 11.79 10.33 -8.40
CA ILE A 50 11.42 9.62 -7.17
C ILE A 50 12.51 8.65 -6.71
N THR A 51 13.35 8.16 -7.63
CA THR A 51 14.41 7.20 -7.29
C THR A 51 15.78 7.85 -7.09
N GLY A 52 15.85 9.18 -7.10
CA GLY A 52 17.11 9.92 -6.94
C GLY A 52 18.04 9.80 -8.14
N GLY A 53 17.49 9.84 -9.35
CA GLY A 53 18.23 9.81 -10.62
C GLY A 53 18.53 8.42 -11.16
N ARG A 54 17.96 7.34 -10.58
CA ARG A 54 18.18 5.99 -11.11
C ARG A 54 17.45 5.81 -12.42
N LYS A 55 18.21 5.37 -13.43
CA LYS A 55 17.66 4.92 -14.69
C LYS A 55 17.39 3.43 -14.61
N TYR A 56 16.21 3.03 -15.08
CA TYR A 56 15.83 1.63 -15.20
C TYR A 56 15.77 1.29 -16.68
N SER A 57 16.33 0.14 -17.07
CA SER A 57 16.28 -0.33 -18.46
C SER A 57 14.88 -0.78 -18.89
N GLN A 58 13.94 -0.89 -17.95
CA GLN A 58 12.57 -1.32 -18.19
C GLN A 58 11.60 -0.59 -17.26
N VAL A 59 10.33 -0.55 -17.67
CA VAL A 59 9.22 -0.09 -16.84
C VAL A 59 9.16 -0.92 -15.55
N GLN A 60 9.04 -0.23 -14.42
CA GLN A 60 9.10 -0.78 -13.08
C GLN A 60 7.71 -0.86 -12.48
N ALA A 61 7.38 -2.03 -11.91
CA ALA A 61 6.03 -2.29 -11.43
C ALA A 61 5.55 -1.30 -10.36
N PHE A 62 6.47 -0.81 -9.52
CA PHE A 62 6.18 0.08 -8.40
C PHE A 62 5.74 1.50 -8.81
N MET A 63 5.91 1.89 -10.08
CA MET A 63 5.51 3.21 -10.60
C MET A 63 4.32 3.15 -11.54
N LEU A 64 3.71 1.99 -11.77
CA LEU A 64 2.70 1.84 -12.83
C LEU A 64 1.32 2.35 -12.46
N LYS A 65 0.92 2.20 -11.19
CA LYS A 65 -0.45 2.47 -10.75
C LYS A 65 -0.93 3.90 -11.13
N PRO A 66 -0.09 4.95 -11.03
CA PRO A 66 -0.43 6.30 -11.49
C PRO A 66 -0.71 6.45 -12.99
N PHE A 67 -0.26 5.50 -13.82
CA PHE A 67 -0.39 5.55 -15.28
C PHE A 67 -1.47 4.62 -15.83
N MET A 68 -2.28 3.98 -14.96
CA MET A 68 -3.28 3.01 -15.40
C MET A 68 -4.31 3.58 -16.38
N ALA A 69 -4.58 4.90 -16.33
CA ALA A 69 -5.50 5.55 -17.25
C ALA A 69 -5.06 5.41 -18.72
N TRP A 70 -3.75 5.30 -18.98
CA TRP A 70 -3.17 5.13 -20.30
C TRP A 70 -2.66 3.71 -20.61
N ILE A 71 -2.63 2.82 -19.60
CA ILE A 71 -2.27 1.41 -19.77
C ILE A 71 -3.53 0.58 -20.06
N LEU A 72 -4.61 0.84 -19.33
CA LEU A 72 -5.85 0.06 -19.44
C LEU A 72 -6.71 0.56 -20.61
N PRO A 73 -7.46 -0.36 -21.27
CA PRO A 73 -8.38 0.00 -22.36
C PRO A 73 -9.34 1.17 -22.04
N SER A 74 -9.73 1.91 -23.09
CA SER A 74 -10.58 3.11 -22.98
C SER A 74 -12.01 2.84 -22.48
N ASN A 75 -12.47 1.59 -22.56
CA ASN A 75 -13.76 1.15 -22.06
C ASN A 75 -13.76 0.77 -20.57
N ILE A 76 -12.61 0.82 -19.87
CA ILE A 76 -12.52 0.60 -18.42
C ILE A 76 -12.52 1.98 -17.71
N PRO A 77 -13.63 2.43 -17.11
CA PRO A 77 -13.72 3.79 -16.56
C PRO A 77 -13.12 3.92 -15.16
N ARG A 78 -13.14 2.85 -14.37
CA ARG A 78 -12.73 2.84 -12.96
C ARG A 78 -12.05 1.52 -12.62
N VAL A 79 -11.08 1.56 -11.72
CA VAL A 79 -10.38 0.35 -11.24
C VAL A 79 -10.04 0.48 -9.75
N ILE A 80 -10.09 -0.65 -9.05
CA ILE A 80 -9.51 -0.80 -7.72
C ILE A 80 -8.19 -1.57 -7.88
N MET A 81 -7.08 -0.94 -7.51
CA MET A 81 -5.78 -1.57 -7.47
C MET A 81 -5.42 -1.99 -6.05
N LEU A 82 -4.91 -3.21 -5.92
CA LEU A 82 -4.61 -3.82 -4.63
C LEU A 82 -3.20 -4.41 -4.64
N ASP A 83 -2.47 -4.22 -3.54
CA ASP A 83 -1.29 -5.02 -3.28
C ASP A 83 -1.69 -6.47 -2.96
N MET A 84 -0.82 -7.43 -3.31
CA MET A 84 -1.11 -8.86 -3.16
C MET A 84 -1.11 -9.36 -1.71
N ASP A 85 -0.71 -8.52 -0.77
CA ASP A 85 -0.70 -8.74 0.68
C ASP A 85 -1.82 -7.97 1.39
N VAL A 86 -2.87 -7.57 0.64
CA VAL A 86 -4.17 -7.15 1.18
C VAL A 86 -5.10 -8.35 1.34
N ALA A 87 -5.78 -8.44 2.49
CA ALA A 87 -6.79 -9.44 2.80
C ALA A 87 -8.11 -8.74 3.18
N PHE A 88 -9.20 -9.08 2.48
CA PHE A 88 -10.52 -8.54 2.78
C PHE A 88 -11.22 -9.31 3.90
N LEU A 89 -11.78 -8.55 4.85
CA LEU A 89 -12.61 -9.03 5.95
C LEU A 89 -14.10 -8.73 5.71
N ARG A 90 -14.38 -7.78 4.81
CA ARG A 90 -15.71 -7.43 4.32
C ARG A 90 -15.78 -7.62 2.79
N PRO A 91 -16.97 -7.77 2.21
CA PRO A 91 -17.12 -7.93 0.77
C PRO A 91 -16.48 -6.78 -0.02
N PRO A 92 -15.53 -7.05 -0.95
CA PRO A 92 -14.83 -6.02 -1.71
C PRO A 92 -15.75 -5.12 -2.55
N HIS A 93 -16.96 -5.57 -2.91
CA HIS A 93 -17.91 -4.78 -3.69
C HIS A 93 -18.32 -3.48 -2.98
N GLN A 94 -18.31 -3.44 -1.65
CA GLN A 94 -18.65 -2.23 -0.87
C GLN A 94 -17.61 -1.13 -1.06
N LEU A 95 -16.37 -1.46 -1.44
CA LEU A 95 -15.33 -0.47 -1.74
C LEU A 95 -15.65 0.29 -3.04
N TRP A 96 -16.36 -0.33 -3.99
CA TRP A 96 -16.76 0.35 -5.23
C TRP A 96 -17.72 1.52 -4.99
N ALA A 97 -18.58 1.43 -3.96
CA ALA A 97 -19.47 2.52 -3.59
C ALA A 97 -18.69 3.79 -3.17
N LYS A 98 -17.42 3.68 -2.78
CA LYS A 98 -16.60 4.85 -2.44
C LYS A 98 -16.38 5.80 -3.63
N PHE A 99 -16.47 5.32 -4.87
CA PHE A 99 -16.40 6.19 -6.05
C PHE A 99 -17.57 7.18 -6.15
N GLU A 100 -18.71 6.90 -5.51
CA GLU A 100 -19.87 7.81 -5.51
C GLU A 100 -19.59 9.09 -4.72
N PHE A 101 -18.57 9.09 -3.87
CA PHE A 101 -18.12 10.24 -3.08
C PHE A 101 -16.90 10.93 -3.67
N PHE A 102 -16.50 10.58 -4.90
CA PHE A 102 -15.43 11.27 -5.63
C PHE A 102 -16.01 12.53 -6.28
N ASP A 103 -16.16 13.59 -5.50
CA ASP A 103 -16.56 14.90 -6.02
C ASP A 103 -15.53 15.39 -7.08
N ASP A 104 -14.47 16.06 -6.66
CA ASP A 104 -13.36 16.48 -7.53
C ASP A 104 -12.18 15.50 -7.53
N ALA A 105 -12.27 14.46 -6.68
CA ALA A 105 -11.20 13.49 -6.52
C ALA A 105 -11.09 12.54 -7.71
N LEU A 106 -9.86 12.16 -8.04
CA LEU A 106 -9.56 11.16 -9.07
C LEU A 106 -9.01 9.87 -8.45
N VAL A 107 -8.37 9.99 -7.28
CA VAL A 107 -7.65 8.91 -6.61
C VAL A 107 -8.19 8.75 -5.19
N GLY A 108 -8.62 7.55 -4.84
CA GLY A 108 -8.99 7.17 -3.47
C GLY A 108 -7.87 6.39 -2.81
N LEU A 109 -7.38 6.87 -1.67
CA LEU A 109 -6.32 6.23 -0.86
C LEU A 109 -6.65 6.31 0.62
N ALA A 110 -6.08 5.41 1.42
CA ALA A 110 -6.10 5.53 2.87
C ALA A 110 -4.84 6.23 3.36
N ARG A 111 -4.95 6.95 4.48
CA ARG A 111 -3.80 7.60 5.13
C ARG A 111 -2.74 6.56 5.52
N GLU A 112 -1.47 6.95 5.42
CA GLU A 112 -0.35 6.18 5.96
C GLU A 112 -0.49 6.12 7.50
N GLN A 113 -0.40 4.92 8.07
CA GLN A 113 -0.59 4.68 9.51
C GLN A 113 0.73 4.52 10.26
N SER A 114 1.86 4.85 9.63
CA SER A 114 3.18 4.94 10.26
C SER A 114 3.71 6.36 10.26
N ASP A 115 4.78 6.60 11.03
CA ASP A 115 5.48 7.88 11.06
C ASP A 115 6.41 8.10 9.86
N LEU A 116 6.38 7.22 8.85
CA LEU A 116 7.35 7.22 7.74
C LEU A 116 7.54 8.61 7.12
N TYR A 117 6.45 9.28 6.71
CA TYR A 117 6.54 10.58 6.04
C TYR A 117 6.70 11.77 7.00
N THR A 118 6.17 11.66 8.23
CA THR A 118 6.43 12.68 9.25
C THR A 118 7.90 12.66 9.65
N TRP A 119 8.47 11.49 9.84
CA TRP A 119 9.89 11.31 10.11
C TRP A 119 10.73 11.71 8.90
N ALA A 120 10.45 11.18 7.70
CA ALA A 120 11.29 11.41 6.52
C ALA A 120 11.21 12.86 6.02
N THR A 121 10.00 13.40 5.94
CA THR A 121 9.70 14.62 5.17
C THR A 121 8.98 15.71 5.96
N ASN A 122 8.69 15.48 7.24
CA ASN A 122 7.86 16.36 8.07
C ASN A 122 6.45 16.60 7.51
N LEU A 123 5.96 15.70 6.66
CA LEU A 123 4.59 15.70 6.16
C LEU A 123 3.68 15.04 7.20
N ALA A 124 2.69 15.78 7.67
CA ALA A 124 1.67 15.28 8.61
C ALA A 124 0.59 14.43 7.92
N HIS A 125 0.47 14.57 6.60
CA HIS A 125 -0.56 13.95 5.79
C HIS A 125 0.08 13.21 4.62
N ALA A 126 0.06 11.89 4.71
CA ALA A 126 0.57 11.00 3.68
C ALA A 126 -0.41 9.85 3.43
N TYR A 127 -0.20 9.13 2.35
CA TYR A 127 -1.05 8.03 1.92
C TYR A 127 -0.27 6.74 1.79
N ASN A 128 -1.00 5.62 1.87
CA ASN A 128 -0.48 4.28 1.66
C ASN A 128 -0.97 3.69 0.34
N GLY A 129 -0.09 3.01 -0.40
CA GLY A 129 -0.33 2.53 -1.77
C GLY A 129 -1.00 1.16 -1.89
N GLY A 130 -1.35 0.52 -0.77
CA GLY A 130 -1.89 -0.85 -0.75
C GLY A 130 -3.27 -1.03 -1.38
N VAL A 131 -4.13 -0.02 -1.25
CA VAL A 131 -5.49 -0.01 -1.80
C VAL A 131 -5.72 1.34 -2.47
N GLN A 132 -6.00 1.31 -3.77
CA GLN A 132 -6.14 2.52 -4.58
C GLN A 132 -7.39 2.43 -5.45
N LEU A 133 -8.20 3.47 -5.45
CA LEU A 133 -9.37 3.62 -6.32
C LEU A 133 -9.02 4.67 -7.37
N LEU A 134 -9.05 4.31 -8.65
CA LEU A 134 -8.67 5.21 -9.73
C LEU A 134 -9.85 5.43 -10.68
N ASP A 135 -10.26 6.70 -10.84
CA ASP A 135 -11.21 7.11 -11.88
C ASP A 135 -10.48 7.38 -13.20
N LEU A 136 -10.28 6.30 -13.96
CA LEU A 136 -9.52 6.32 -15.21
C LEU A 136 -10.17 7.18 -16.28
N ALA A 137 -11.51 7.20 -16.33
CA ALA A 137 -12.27 7.99 -17.30
C ALA A 137 -12.02 9.48 -17.11
N ARG A 138 -12.07 9.96 -15.86
CA ARG A 138 -11.74 11.36 -15.55
C ARG A 138 -10.26 11.66 -15.75
N MET A 139 -9.36 10.77 -15.30
CA MET A 139 -7.90 10.93 -15.42
C MET A 139 -7.39 11.07 -16.86
N ARG A 140 -8.02 10.41 -17.85
CA ARG A 140 -7.63 10.53 -19.27
C ARG A 140 -8.61 11.35 -20.12
N GLY A 141 -9.58 11.97 -19.46
CA GLY A 141 -10.65 12.74 -20.08
C GLY A 141 -10.64 14.18 -19.56
N PRO A 142 -11.74 14.68 -18.98
CA PRO A 142 -11.86 16.08 -18.58
C PRO A 142 -10.76 16.57 -17.61
N GLU A 143 -10.21 15.68 -16.79
CA GLU A 143 -9.24 16.04 -15.74
C GLU A 143 -7.80 15.67 -16.12
N GLU A 144 -7.54 15.27 -17.37
CA GLU A 144 -6.20 14.81 -17.82
C GLU A 144 -5.12 15.87 -17.60
N ALA A 145 -5.40 17.12 -18.00
CA ALA A 145 -4.44 18.22 -17.84
C ALA A 145 -4.12 18.48 -16.36
N ARG A 146 -5.14 18.49 -15.49
CA ARG A 146 -4.98 18.70 -14.05
C ARG A 146 -4.20 17.56 -13.40
N TYR A 147 -4.51 16.31 -13.77
CA TYR A 147 -3.82 15.14 -13.25
C TYR A 147 -2.34 15.10 -13.68
N ILE A 148 -2.03 15.37 -14.96
CA ILE A 148 -0.64 15.49 -15.46
C ILE A 148 0.10 16.65 -14.77
N SER A 149 -0.57 17.79 -14.57
CA SER A 149 0.00 18.92 -13.83
C SER A 149 0.37 18.52 -12.39
N ALA A 150 -0.52 17.84 -11.68
CA ALA A 150 -0.23 17.36 -10.32
C ALA A 150 0.92 16.34 -10.29
N LEU A 151 0.94 15.40 -11.25
CA LEU A 151 2.04 14.42 -11.40
C LEU A 151 3.39 15.12 -11.57
N THR A 152 3.48 16.10 -12.47
CA THR A 152 4.72 16.85 -12.73
C THR A 152 5.11 17.76 -11.56
N ALA A 153 4.13 18.32 -10.83
CA ALA A 153 4.37 19.13 -9.64
C ALA A 153 4.91 18.33 -8.44
N ALA A 154 4.62 17.02 -8.37
CA ALA A 154 5.08 16.15 -7.28
C ALA A 154 6.61 16.12 -7.16
N CYS A 155 7.32 16.16 -8.29
CA CYS A 155 8.80 16.19 -8.30
C CYS A 155 9.37 17.49 -7.75
N ARG A 156 8.81 18.64 -8.15
CA ARG A 156 9.21 19.94 -7.60
C ARG A 156 8.93 20.02 -6.11
N THR A 157 7.78 19.49 -5.69
CA THR A 157 7.40 19.41 -4.27
C THR A 157 8.38 18.57 -3.46
N HIS A 158 8.80 17.44 -4.00
CA HIS A 158 9.84 16.62 -3.40
C HIS A 158 11.16 17.39 -3.23
N GLU A 159 11.61 18.10 -4.28
CA GLU A 159 12.84 18.92 -4.23
C GLU A 159 12.73 20.07 -3.22
N GLU A 160 11.59 20.76 -3.15
CA GLU A 160 11.32 21.84 -2.19
C GLU A 160 11.42 21.34 -0.74
N ILE A 161 10.74 20.23 -0.43
CA ILE A 161 10.77 19.57 0.88
C ILE A 161 12.20 19.13 1.20
N ALA A 162 12.90 18.52 0.24
CA ALA A 162 14.29 18.09 0.42
C ALA A 162 15.21 19.27 0.74
N ARG A 163 15.07 20.41 0.05
CA ARG A 163 15.86 21.63 0.32
C ARG A 163 15.56 22.22 1.70
N GLN A 164 14.29 22.22 2.12
CA GLN A 164 13.84 22.79 3.38
C GLN A 164 14.31 21.97 4.59
N TYR A 165 14.19 20.64 4.52
CA TYR A 165 14.42 19.75 5.66
C TYR A 165 15.74 18.99 5.61
N GLY A 166 16.37 18.86 4.43
CA GLY A 166 17.64 18.15 4.24
C GLY A 166 18.85 18.77 4.94
N LYS A 167 18.79 20.05 5.33
CA LYS A 167 19.86 20.73 6.09
C LYS A 167 19.74 20.60 7.61
N ARG A 168 18.57 20.25 8.15
CA ARG A 168 18.29 20.26 9.61
C ARG A 168 18.68 18.98 10.34
N ARG A 169 19.06 17.92 9.63
CA ARG A 169 19.58 16.69 10.23
C ARG A 169 20.95 16.44 9.63
N ASN A 170 21.92 16.13 10.48
CA ASN A 170 23.27 15.72 10.10
C ASN A 170 23.20 14.32 9.45
N CYS A 171 22.53 14.23 8.30
CA CYS A 171 22.37 13.05 7.46
C CYS A 171 23.66 12.73 6.69
N THR A 172 24.80 13.28 7.12
CA THR A 172 26.13 13.05 6.54
C THR A 172 26.67 11.65 6.83
N LYS A 173 26.15 10.93 7.84
CA LYS A 173 26.39 9.47 7.97
C LYS A 173 25.57 8.63 6.98
N PHE A 174 24.63 9.23 6.24
CA PHE A 174 23.81 8.59 5.21
C PHE A 174 23.75 9.41 3.90
N ALA A 175 24.73 10.28 3.64
CA ALA A 175 24.89 10.94 2.35
C ALA A 175 26.38 10.91 2.00
N PRO A 176 26.74 10.21 0.91
CA PRO A 176 26.89 10.93 -0.35
C PRO A 176 25.93 10.51 -1.48
N THR A 177 25.12 9.45 -1.30
CA THR A 177 24.24 8.89 -2.37
C THR A 177 22.99 8.15 -1.82
N SER A 178 22.66 8.29 -0.53
CA SER A 178 21.91 7.23 0.16
C SER A 178 20.85 7.65 1.19
N VAL A 179 20.40 8.91 1.23
CA VAL A 179 19.06 9.20 1.78
C VAL A 179 18.06 9.06 0.63
N ARG A 180 17.63 7.82 0.39
CA ARG A 180 16.71 7.43 -0.69
C ARG A 180 15.28 7.88 -0.37
N PHE A 181 15.00 9.17 -0.55
CA PHE A 181 13.65 9.71 -0.53
C PHE A 181 12.93 9.30 -1.82
N GLY A 182 11.86 8.48 -1.68
CA GLY A 182 11.02 8.00 -2.79
C GLY A 182 11.10 6.50 -3.14
N MET A 183 11.55 5.61 -2.24
CA MET A 183 11.60 4.16 -2.56
C MET A 183 10.24 3.45 -2.68
N LEU A 184 9.14 4.07 -2.22
CA LEU A 184 7.82 3.42 -2.24
C LEU A 184 7.02 3.73 -3.50
N GLY A 185 7.65 4.33 -4.51
CA GLY A 185 7.06 4.42 -5.84
C GLY A 185 5.83 5.32 -5.91
N ASP A 186 4.77 4.73 -6.45
CA ASP A 186 3.42 5.30 -6.52
C ASP A 186 2.93 5.90 -5.19
N GLN A 187 3.19 5.23 -4.06
CA GLN A 187 2.82 5.73 -2.74
C GLN A 187 3.46 7.09 -2.42
N SER A 188 4.78 7.21 -2.69
CA SER A 188 5.50 8.46 -2.51
C SER A 188 5.03 9.53 -3.49
N LEU A 189 4.80 9.16 -4.76
CA LEU A 189 4.29 10.08 -5.77
C LEU A 189 2.96 10.72 -5.33
N TYR A 190 1.97 9.90 -4.97
CA TYR A 190 0.66 10.40 -4.54
C TYR A 190 0.73 11.24 -3.27
N THR A 191 1.60 10.88 -2.32
CA THR A 191 1.81 11.70 -1.12
C THR A 191 2.30 13.10 -1.47
N TYR A 192 3.26 13.24 -2.40
CA TYR A 192 3.74 14.55 -2.83
C TYR A 192 2.74 15.30 -3.70
N MET A 193 1.99 14.61 -4.56
CA MET A 193 0.88 15.22 -5.32
C MET A 193 -0.15 15.82 -4.36
N ALA A 194 -0.59 15.05 -3.36
CA ALA A 194 -1.60 15.49 -2.40
C ALA A 194 -1.16 16.68 -1.55
N HIS A 195 0.15 16.83 -1.31
CA HIS A 195 0.66 18.00 -0.58
C HIS A 195 0.39 19.32 -1.33
N LYS A 196 0.30 19.30 -2.66
CA LYS A 196 -0.02 20.49 -3.47
C LYS A 196 -1.48 20.55 -3.89
N GLU A 197 -2.07 19.40 -4.22
CA GLU A 197 -3.40 19.30 -4.82
C GLU A 197 -4.23 18.24 -4.07
N GLN A 198 -4.55 18.52 -2.81
CA GLN A 198 -5.26 17.60 -1.92
C GLN A 198 -6.66 17.22 -2.44
N SER A 199 -7.31 18.09 -3.21
CA SER A 199 -8.65 17.86 -3.79
C SER A 199 -8.69 16.75 -4.85
N LEU A 200 -7.54 16.35 -5.42
CA LEU A 200 -7.46 15.15 -6.29
C LEU A 200 -7.61 13.84 -5.52
N PHE A 201 -7.54 13.87 -4.19
CA PHE A 201 -7.45 12.69 -3.34
C PHE A 201 -8.64 12.56 -2.39
N PHE A 202 -9.33 11.43 -2.49
CA PHE A 202 -10.36 11.02 -1.55
C PHE A 202 -9.79 10.09 -0.49
N ASN A 203 -10.08 10.34 0.79
CA ASN A 203 -9.69 9.42 1.87
C ASN A 203 -10.70 8.28 1.97
N ILE A 204 -10.32 7.07 1.56
CA ILE A 204 -11.23 5.91 1.58
C ILE A 204 -11.55 5.42 3.00
N GLY A 205 -10.79 5.88 4.00
CA GLY A 205 -10.89 5.44 5.39
C GLY A 205 -9.85 4.38 5.74
N CYS A 206 -9.39 4.38 6.99
CA CYS A 206 -8.36 3.43 7.47
C CYS A 206 -8.88 1.99 7.52
N GLU A 207 -10.20 1.78 7.60
CA GLU A 207 -10.81 0.46 7.61
C GLU A 207 -10.62 -0.28 6.29
N TRP A 208 -10.49 0.44 5.17
CA TRP A 208 -10.29 -0.13 3.84
C TRP A 208 -8.83 -0.41 3.49
N ASN A 209 -7.89 -0.03 4.36
CA ASN A 209 -6.46 -0.33 4.24
C ASN A 209 -5.82 -0.25 5.63
N ARG A 210 -6.22 -1.17 6.52
CA ARG A 210 -5.69 -1.25 7.88
C ARG A 210 -4.28 -1.82 7.82
N GLN A 211 -3.29 -0.95 8.00
CA GLN A 211 -1.88 -1.29 7.78
C GLN A 211 -1.27 -1.97 9.00
N LEU A 212 -0.72 -3.16 8.82
CA LEU A 212 -0.04 -3.90 9.90
C LEU A 212 1.39 -3.41 10.14
N GLY A 213 2.04 -2.92 9.08
CA GLY A 213 3.41 -2.46 9.11
C GLY A 213 3.56 -1.17 9.90
N SER A 214 4.43 -1.18 10.89
CA SER A 214 4.74 -0.02 11.74
C SER A 214 6.14 0.55 11.51
N TRP A 215 6.71 0.28 10.32
CA TRP A 215 8.08 0.64 9.89
C TRP A 215 9.12 0.67 11.05
N LEU A 216 9.39 -0.51 11.61
CA LEU A 216 10.21 -0.77 12.80
C LEU A 216 11.75 -0.78 12.58
N SER A 217 12.30 -0.29 11.47
CA SER A 217 13.68 -0.68 11.08
C SER A 217 14.78 0.38 11.11
N SER A 218 14.54 1.70 11.07
CA SER A 218 15.71 2.61 10.99
C SER A 218 15.58 4.02 11.58
N SER A 219 14.53 4.35 12.34
CA SER A 219 14.60 5.55 13.19
C SER A 219 15.25 5.21 14.55
N PRO A 220 16.11 6.04 15.14
CA PRO A 220 16.51 5.87 16.55
C PRO A 220 15.31 5.83 17.53
N SER A 221 14.17 6.43 17.18
CA SER A 221 12.88 6.31 17.88
C SER A 221 12.11 5.00 17.56
N SER A 222 12.50 4.27 16.52
CA SER A 222 11.80 3.03 16.08
C SER A 222 11.98 1.83 17.03
N LYS A 223 12.89 1.89 18.01
CA LYS A 223 12.91 0.88 19.10
C LYS A 223 11.66 0.94 19.99
N ARG A 224 10.85 2.01 19.88
CA ARG A 224 9.60 2.24 20.63
C ARG A 224 8.45 2.80 19.76
N GLY A 225 8.59 2.92 18.44
CA GLY A 225 7.70 3.73 17.57
C GLY A 225 6.19 3.47 17.69
N TRP A 226 5.75 2.22 17.85
CA TRP A 226 4.33 1.91 18.08
C TRP A 226 3.82 2.37 19.46
N LEU A 227 4.68 2.33 20.50
CA LEU A 227 4.37 2.84 21.84
C LEU A 227 4.39 4.38 21.89
N GLU A 228 5.14 5.03 21.00
CA GLU A 228 5.34 6.48 21.03
C GLU A 228 4.29 7.25 20.21
N ARG A 229 3.64 6.64 19.20
CA ARG A 229 2.62 7.30 18.35
C ARG A 229 1.39 6.41 18.07
N PRO A 230 0.62 6.01 19.09
CA PRO A 230 -0.61 5.24 18.90
C PRO A 230 -1.67 6.00 18.09
N ASP A 231 -1.59 7.33 18.04
CA ASP A 231 -2.45 8.21 17.25
C ASP A 231 -2.36 7.95 15.74
N LEU A 232 -1.15 7.72 15.22
CA LEU A 232 -0.93 7.44 13.79
C LEU A 232 -1.45 6.06 13.39
N HIS A 233 -1.36 5.11 14.34
CA HIS A 233 -1.86 3.76 14.17
C HIS A 233 -3.35 3.63 14.51
N ALA A 234 -4.01 4.65 15.07
CA ALA A 234 -5.41 4.54 15.42
C ALA A 234 -6.29 4.37 14.18
N CYS A 235 -7.30 3.51 14.27
CA CYS A 235 -8.37 3.42 13.28
C CYS A 235 -9.69 3.29 14.04
N PRO A 236 -10.31 4.41 14.44
CA PRO A 236 -11.47 4.42 15.35
C PRO A 236 -12.79 3.95 14.69
N THR A 237 -12.69 3.10 13.68
CA THR A 237 -13.85 2.55 12.96
C THR A 237 -14.35 1.28 13.65
N GLU A 238 -15.65 1.02 13.61
CA GLU A 238 -16.25 -0.11 14.31
C GLU A 238 -15.72 -1.47 13.87
N ARG A 239 -15.33 -1.63 12.59
CA ARG A 239 -14.72 -2.86 12.02
C ARG A 239 -13.88 -2.59 10.78
N CYS A 240 -12.69 -3.18 10.74
CA CYS A 240 -11.87 -3.24 9.52
C CYS A 240 -12.61 -3.91 8.35
N ALA A 241 -12.39 -3.40 7.15
CA ALA A 241 -12.88 -3.96 5.90
C ALA A 241 -11.78 -4.71 5.12
N ALA A 242 -10.55 -4.19 5.16
CA ALA A 242 -9.38 -4.84 4.59
C ALA A 242 -8.14 -4.61 5.45
N LEU A 243 -7.36 -5.68 5.61
CA LEU A 243 -6.09 -5.68 6.30
C LEU A 243 -4.96 -5.69 5.29
N HIS A 244 -3.95 -4.87 5.49
CA HIS A 244 -2.80 -4.76 4.61
C HIS A 244 -1.52 -5.14 5.36
N ALA A 245 -0.92 -6.25 4.96
CA ALA A 245 0.31 -6.76 5.57
C ALA A 245 1.58 -6.12 4.97
N ASN A 246 1.62 -4.79 4.95
CA ASN A 246 2.67 -3.94 4.34
C ASN A 246 4.06 -4.01 5.00
N GLY A 247 4.30 -4.98 5.88
CA GLY A 247 5.61 -5.30 6.44
C GLY A 247 6.07 -6.66 5.93
N ALA A 248 7.33 -6.79 5.49
CA ALA A 248 7.87 -8.04 4.93
C ALA A 248 7.58 -9.26 5.82
N GLY A 249 7.69 -9.11 7.13
CA GLY A 249 7.43 -10.18 8.08
C GLY A 249 5.99 -10.46 8.45
N LEU A 250 5.06 -9.67 7.91
CA LEU A 250 3.63 -9.77 8.19
C LEU A 250 2.88 -10.34 6.99
N LYS A 251 3.52 -10.49 5.83
CA LYS A 251 2.89 -10.98 4.58
C LYS A 251 2.20 -12.34 4.74
N CYS A 252 2.76 -13.20 5.59
CA CYS A 252 2.16 -14.50 5.92
C CYS A 252 0.80 -14.35 6.63
N ALA A 253 0.58 -13.28 7.39
CA ALA A 253 -0.69 -13.01 8.06
C ALA A 253 -1.81 -12.73 7.03
N ALA A 254 -1.52 -11.97 5.96
CA ALA A 254 -2.46 -11.79 4.86
C ALA A 254 -2.74 -13.08 4.09
N ALA A 255 -1.75 -13.98 3.95
CA ALA A 255 -1.97 -15.30 3.35
C ALA A 255 -2.93 -16.16 4.20
N LEU A 256 -2.73 -16.20 5.52
CA LEU A 256 -3.59 -16.95 6.45
C LEU A 256 -5.02 -16.40 6.48
N LEU A 257 -5.20 -15.07 6.48
CA LEU A 257 -6.54 -14.48 6.47
C LEU A 257 -7.31 -14.73 5.19
N ARG A 258 -6.64 -14.80 4.04
CA ARG A 258 -7.30 -15.09 2.76
C ARG A 258 -7.88 -16.50 2.72
N THR A 259 -7.27 -17.45 3.43
CA THR A 259 -7.78 -18.82 3.52
C THR A 259 -8.73 -19.01 4.70
N ASN A 260 -8.67 -18.13 5.70
CA ASN A 260 -9.48 -18.26 6.91
C ASN A 260 -9.73 -16.91 7.63
N SER A 261 -10.68 -16.13 7.11
CA SER A 261 -10.92 -14.73 7.50
C SER A 261 -11.75 -14.52 8.77
N SER A 262 -12.20 -15.58 9.43
CA SER A 262 -13.05 -15.42 10.62
C SER A 262 -12.29 -14.84 11.82
N CYS A 263 -12.97 -14.07 12.66
CA CYS A 263 -12.38 -13.51 13.88
C CYS A 263 -11.90 -14.55 14.89
N ALA A 264 -12.53 -15.73 14.95
CA ALA A 264 -12.06 -16.84 15.77
C ALA A 264 -10.65 -17.31 15.32
N ASN A 265 -10.44 -17.44 14.02
CA ASN A 265 -9.17 -17.87 13.46
C ASN A 265 -8.08 -16.79 13.57
N TRP A 266 -8.44 -15.51 13.47
CA TRP A 266 -7.52 -14.42 13.76
C TRP A 266 -7.16 -14.34 15.26
N LYS A 267 -8.13 -14.54 16.16
CA LYS A 267 -7.87 -14.63 17.62
C LYS A 267 -6.86 -15.73 17.91
N ASP A 268 -7.04 -16.90 17.32
CA ASP A 268 -6.13 -18.03 17.46
C ASP A 268 -4.75 -17.74 16.88
N PHE A 269 -4.67 -17.07 15.73
CA PHE A 269 -3.40 -16.63 15.13
C PHE A 269 -2.64 -15.68 16.07
N VAL A 270 -3.30 -14.64 16.58
CA VAL A 270 -2.71 -13.68 17.53
C VAL A 270 -2.27 -14.39 18.81
N ARG A 271 -3.10 -15.29 19.37
CA ARG A 271 -2.78 -16.06 20.57
C ARG A 271 -1.52 -16.92 20.38
N ARG A 272 -1.45 -17.68 19.29
CA ARG A 272 -0.27 -18.53 18.98
C ARG A 272 0.99 -17.71 18.73
N THR A 273 0.84 -16.52 18.14
CA THR A 273 1.96 -15.60 17.88
C THR A 273 2.44 -14.90 19.15
N GLY A 274 1.58 -14.76 20.16
CA GLY A 274 1.89 -14.19 21.48
C GLY A 274 2.41 -15.19 22.52
N GLU A 275 2.05 -16.48 22.43
CA GLU A 275 2.33 -17.47 23.50
C GLU A 275 3.61 -18.31 23.31
N LYS A 276 4.18 -18.43 22.11
CA LYS A 276 5.42 -19.23 21.89
C LYS A 276 6.34 -18.61 20.84
N ALA A 277 7.64 -18.63 21.13
CA ALA A 277 8.70 -18.48 20.13
C ALA A 277 8.41 -19.43 18.95
N LEU A 278 8.07 -18.85 17.79
CA LEU A 278 7.74 -19.61 16.60
C LEU A 278 8.93 -20.45 16.13
N VAL A 279 8.62 -21.59 15.49
CA VAL A 279 9.56 -22.62 15.07
C VAL A 279 10.04 -22.35 13.63
N LYS A 280 11.21 -22.93 13.30
CA LYS A 280 12.01 -22.76 12.06
C LYS A 280 11.23 -22.93 10.73
N THR A 281 11.52 -21.99 9.82
CA THR A 281 11.55 -22.03 8.34
C THR A 281 10.26 -22.39 7.56
N VAL A 282 9.91 -21.57 6.55
CA VAL A 282 9.99 -21.87 5.09
C VAL A 282 9.56 -20.66 4.25
N GLY A 283 10.17 -20.53 3.07
CA GLY A 283 10.07 -19.40 2.13
C GLY A 283 8.71 -19.18 1.42
N PRO A 284 8.72 -18.27 0.42
CA PRO A 284 7.51 -17.65 -0.10
C PRO A 284 6.72 -18.65 -0.97
N TYR A 285 5.40 -18.71 -0.77
CA TYR A 285 4.41 -19.47 -1.56
C TYR A 285 4.12 -20.93 -1.16
N ASP A 286 4.12 -21.28 0.13
CA ASP A 286 3.43 -22.50 0.57
C ASP A 286 2.10 -22.16 1.27
N SER A 287 0.98 -22.40 0.57
CA SER A 287 -0.39 -22.08 1.00
C SER A 287 -0.92 -22.91 2.18
N GLY A 288 -0.06 -23.70 2.83
CA GLY A 288 -0.41 -24.60 3.92
C GLY A 288 0.37 -24.42 5.24
N ARG A 289 1.32 -23.47 5.34
CA ARG A 289 2.16 -23.33 6.55
C ARG A 289 1.84 -22.06 7.35
N LEU A 290 1.77 -22.23 8.68
CA LEU A 290 1.70 -21.16 9.67
C LEU A 290 2.99 -20.32 9.64
N CYS A 291 2.90 -18.99 9.82
CA CYS A 291 4.03 -18.06 9.88
C CYS A 291 5.18 -18.59 10.76
N GLY A 292 6.40 -18.67 10.23
CA GLY A 292 7.58 -19.10 10.98
C GLY A 292 8.26 -17.95 11.74
N SER A 293 9.16 -18.26 12.68
CA SER A 293 9.90 -17.23 13.44
C SER A 293 10.88 -16.40 12.63
N SER A 294 11.28 -16.87 11.45
CA SER A 294 12.16 -16.14 10.52
C SER A 294 11.43 -15.07 9.73
N ASP A 295 10.10 -15.18 9.66
CA ASP A 295 9.30 -14.28 8.84
C ASP A 295 9.05 -13.00 9.64
N LEU A 296 8.72 -13.08 10.93
CA LEU A 296 8.47 -11.90 11.76
C LEU A 296 9.77 -11.11 12.05
N PRO A 297 9.72 -9.77 12.13
CA PRO A 297 10.88 -8.96 12.50
C PRO A 297 11.51 -9.39 13.82
N SER A 298 12.82 -9.16 13.98
CA SER A 298 13.57 -9.48 15.21
C SER A 298 13.01 -8.81 16.47
N THR A 299 12.15 -7.81 16.32
CA THR A 299 11.35 -7.15 17.38
C THR A 299 10.05 -7.93 17.68
N ARG A 300 10.20 -9.16 18.20
CA ARG A 300 9.08 -10.09 18.45
C ARG A 300 7.96 -9.51 19.34
N TYR A 301 8.32 -8.75 20.38
CA TYR A 301 7.34 -8.18 21.33
C TYR A 301 6.48 -7.05 20.74
N ALA A 302 7.08 -6.13 19.98
CA ALA A 302 6.35 -5.05 19.32
C ALA A 302 5.38 -5.60 18.27
N THR A 303 5.78 -6.65 17.58
CA THR A 303 4.96 -7.32 16.55
C THR A 303 3.72 -7.98 17.15
N ALA A 304 3.85 -8.67 18.29
CA ALA A 304 2.73 -9.32 18.96
C ALA A 304 1.70 -8.31 19.50
N SER A 305 2.17 -7.20 20.10
CA SER A 305 1.29 -6.14 20.61
C SER A 305 0.51 -5.43 19.50
N ALA A 306 1.18 -5.16 18.37
CA ALA A 306 0.55 -4.58 17.20
C ALA A 306 -0.53 -5.52 16.63
N LEU A 307 -0.19 -6.79 16.40
CA LEU A 307 -1.15 -7.81 15.93
C LEU A 307 -2.39 -7.95 16.84
N ARG A 308 -2.20 -7.85 18.17
CA ARG A 308 -3.30 -7.85 19.14
C ARG A 308 -4.20 -6.62 18.99
N THR A 309 -3.61 -5.45 18.78
CA THR A 309 -4.37 -4.21 18.55
C THR A 309 -5.18 -4.29 17.27
N TYR A 310 -4.57 -4.75 16.18
CA TYR A 310 -5.27 -4.96 14.91
C TYR A 310 -6.40 -6.01 15.04
N TYR A 311 -6.22 -7.05 15.85
CA TYR A 311 -7.34 -7.95 16.17
C TYR A 311 -8.49 -7.22 16.86
N ILE A 312 -8.20 -6.38 17.86
CA ILE A 312 -9.24 -5.64 18.57
C ILE A 312 -10.02 -4.77 17.57
N ASP A 313 -9.33 -3.97 16.76
CA ASP A 313 -9.96 -3.06 15.80
C ASP A 313 -10.79 -3.79 14.72
N CYS A 314 -10.34 -4.97 14.32
CA CYS A 314 -10.95 -5.68 13.20
C CYS A 314 -12.00 -6.71 13.62
N CYS A 315 -11.95 -7.20 14.86
CA CYS A 315 -12.68 -8.40 15.26
C CYS A 315 -13.39 -8.36 16.61
N VAL A 316 -13.18 -7.32 17.42
CA VAL A 316 -13.92 -7.15 18.68
C VAL A 316 -15.03 -6.11 18.45
N PRO A 317 -16.31 -6.46 18.61
CA PRO A 317 -17.38 -5.47 18.61
C PRO A 317 -17.13 -4.45 19.73
N ALA A 318 -17.29 -3.15 19.43
CA ALA A 318 -17.10 -2.05 20.38
C ALA A 318 -17.89 -2.23 21.71
N GLN A 319 -18.96 -3.04 21.71
CA GLN A 319 -19.82 -3.32 22.86
C GLN A 319 -19.23 -4.28 23.92
N THR A 320 -17.97 -4.72 23.80
CA THR A 320 -17.31 -5.60 24.80
C THR A 320 -16.18 -4.92 25.59
N ILE A 321 -16.02 -3.61 25.44
CA ILE A 321 -15.05 -2.81 26.20
C ILE A 321 -15.84 -1.83 27.07
N ALA A 322 -16.41 -2.35 28.15
CA ALA A 322 -16.95 -1.59 29.28
C ALA A 322 -16.44 -2.24 30.57
#